data_AF-A0A523PS85-F1
#
_entry.id   AF-A0A523PS85-F1
#
_cell.length_a   1.000
_cell.length_b   1.000
_cell.length_c   1.000
_cell.angle_alpha   90.00
_cell.angle_beta   90.00
_cell.angle_gamma   90.00
#
_symmetry.space_group_name_H-M   'P 1'
#
loop_
_entity.id
_entity.type
_entity.pdbx_description
1 polymer ?
#
loop_
_entity_poly.entity_id
_entity_poly.type
_entity_poly.pdbx_seq_one_letter_code
_entity_poly.pdbx_strand_id
1 'polypeptide(L)' 'MDNYLDGSWEKFEQWIRNTIGSDFRWRVRPMDKRSNWQMLPERIQNDIKENNGGFLEKNTIIERK' A
#
# COMPACT_ATOMS: atom_id res chain seq x y z
N MET A 1 -3.15 -16.12 -2.66
CA MET A 1 -2.56 -14.79 -2.91
C MET A 1 -3.57 -14.01 -3.72
N ASP A 2 -4.31 -13.13 -3.06
CA ASP A 2 -5.28 -12.26 -3.71
C ASP A 2 -4.60 -11.44 -4.81
N ASN A 3 -5.14 -11.50 -6.03
CA ASN A 3 -4.74 -10.66 -7.15
C ASN A 3 -5.23 -9.22 -6.90
N TYR A 4 -4.63 -8.52 -5.94
CA TYR A 4 -4.91 -7.10 -5.67
C TYR A 4 -4.63 -6.20 -6.90
N LEU A 5 -3.90 -6.73 -7.91
CA LEU A 5 -3.62 -6.09 -9.20
C LEU A 5 -4.63 -6.38 -10.32
N ASP A 6 -5.57 -7.30 -10.09
CA ASP A 6 -6.61 -7.70 -11.05
C ASP A 6 -8.02 -7.31 -10.55
N GLY A 7 -8.10 -6.74 -9.34
CA GLY A 7 -9.32 -6.27 -8.72
C GLY A 7 -9.57 -4.76 -8.88
N SER A 8 -10.61 -4.26 -8.22
CA SER A 8 -10.90 -2.83 -8.12
C SER A 8 -9.90 -2.11 -7.20
N TRP A 9 -9.82 -0.78 -7.34
CA TRP A 9 -9.06 0.10 -6.43
C TRP A 9 -9.37 -0.19 -4.94
N GLU A 10 -10.63 -0.46 -4.60
CA GLU A 10 -11.04 -0.82 -3.23
C GLU A 10 -10.39 -2.12 -2.72
N LYS A 11 -10.21 -3.14 -3.57
CA LYS A 11 -9.51 -4.38 -3.20
C LYS A 11 -8.03 -4.10 -2.94
N PHE A 12 -7.45 -3.21 -3.72
CA PHE A 12 -6.08 -2.78 -3.51
C PHE A 12 -5.92 -2.01 -2.19
N GLU A 13 -6.83 -1.08 -1.87
CA GLU A 13 -6.81 -0.38 -0.58
C GLU A 13 -7.04 -1.33 0.60
N GLN A 14 -7.93 -2.32 0.46
CA GLN A 14 -8.12 -3.37 1.45
C GLN A 14 -6.85 -4.20 1.67
N TRP A 15 -6.14 -4.54 0.59
CA TRP A 15 -4.85 -5.22 0.70
C TRP A 15 -3.82 -4.38 1.47
N ILE A 16 -3.76 -3.07 1.23
CA ILE A 16 -2.88 -2.17 1.98
C ILE A 16 -3.25 -2.17 3.46
N ARG A 17 -4.54 -2.01 3.80
CA ARG A 17 -5.00 -2.02 5.20
C ARG A 17 -4.64 -3.30 5.93
N ASN A 18 -4.82 -4.45 5.27
CA ASN A 18 -4.45 -5.74 5.84
C ASN A 18 -2.92 -5.89 5.98
N THR A 19 -2.16 -5.35 5.03
CA THR A 19 -0.68 -5.41 5.03
C THR A 19 -0.08 -4.55 6.14
N ILE A 20 -0.60 -3.34 6.34
CA ILE A 20 -0.11 -2.43 7.38
C ILE A 20 -0.86 -2.62 8.71
N GLY A 21 -1.93 -3.40 8.77
CA GLY A 21 -2.74 -3.63 9.97
C GLY A 21 -3.45 -2.39 10.52
N SER A 22 -3.67 -1.35 9.72
CA SER A 22 -4.39 -0.13 10.12
C SER A 22 -5.10 0.52 8.93
N ASP A 23 -6.00 1.44 9.21
CA ASP A 23 -6.53 2.35 8.19
C ASP A 23 -5.42 3.33 7.74
N PHE A 24 -5.59 3.93 6.56
CA PHE A 24 -4.57 4.83 6.02
C PHE A 24 -5.17 5.92 5.15
N ARG A 25 -4.40 6.98 4.92
CA ARG A 25 -4.64 7.97 3.87
C ARG A 25 -3.52 7.97 2.85
N TRP A 26 -3.87 8.27 1.60
CA TRP A 26 -2.90 8.58 0.55
C TRP A 26 -2.29 9.96 0.81
N ARG A 27 -0.96 10.04 0.91
CA ARG A 27 -0.23 11.32 0.84
C ARG A 27 -0.04 11.75 -0.60
N VAL A 28 0.25 10.76 -1.46
CA VAL A 28 0.30 10.93 -2.92
C VAL A 28 -0.59 9.86 -3.51
N ARG A 29 -1.76 10.26 -4.00
CA ARG A 29 -2.66 9.32 -4.67
C ARG A 29 -2.11 9.03 -6.06
N PRO A 30 -1.68 7.78 -6.35
CA PRO A 30 -1.22 7.44 -7.68
C PRO A 30 -2.41 7.44 -8.64
N MET A 31 -2.14 7.69 -9.92
CA MET A 31 -3.15 7.59 -10.96
C MET A 31 -3.69 6.16 -11.02
N ASP A 32 -4.99 6.01 -11.31
CA ASP A 32 -5.68 4.72 -11.35
C ASP A 32 -5.31 3.92 -12.60
N LYS A 33 -4.04 3.54 -12.68
CA LYS A 33 -3.43 2.79 -13.78
C LYS A 33 -2.74 1.56 -13.21
N ARG A 34 -2.95 0.42 -13.86
CA ARG A 34 -2.37 -0.87 -13.48
C ARG A 34 -0.85 -0.82 -13.26
N SER A 35 -0.13 -0.08 -14.09
CA SER A 35 1.34 0.09 -13.96
C SER A 35 1.73 0.77 -12.64
N ASN A 36 0.95 1.76 -12.17
CA ASN A 36 1.18 2.38 -10.87
C ASN A 36 0.83 1.41 -9.73
N TRP A 37 -0.22 0.60 -9.90
CA TRP A 37 -0.62 -0.39 -8.90
C TRP A 37 0.45 -1.46 -8.69
N GLN A 38 1.25 -1.82 -9.70
CA GLN A 38 2.33 -2.80 -9.56
C GLN A 38 3.51 -2.29 -8.73
N MET A 39 3.83 -1.00 -8.82
CA MET A 39 4.99 -0.42 -8.12
C MET A 39 4.74 -0.15 -6.63
N LEU A 40 3.48 0.02 -6.24
CA LEU A 40 3.09 0.36 -4.87
C LEU A 40 3.27 -0.78 -3.85
N PRO A 41 2.87 -2.03 -4.13
CA PRO A 41 3.08 -3.15 -3.23
C PRO A 41 4.54 -3.37 -2.92
N GLU A 42 5.40 -3.34 -3.95
CA GLU A 42 6.85 -3.50 -3.78
C GLU A 42 7.39 -2.40 -2.87
N ARG A 43 6.98 -1.15 -3.07
CA ARG A 43 7.38 -0.05 -2.19
C ARG A 43 6.88 -0.23 -0.76
N ILE A 44 5.61 -0.57 -0.56
CA ILE A 44 5.02 -0.76 0.78
C ILE A 44 5.71 -1.92 1.51
N GLN A 45 5.92 -3.05 0.82
CA GLN A 45 6.60 -4.20 1.40
C GLN A 45 8.08 -3.94 1.70
N ASN A 46 8.78 -3.23 0.80
CA ASN A 46 10.16 -2.86 1.04
C ASN A 46 10.26 -1.95 2.26
N ASP A 47 9.35 -0.98 2.40
CA ASP A 47 9.33 -0.08 3.53
C ASP A 47 9.09 -0.79 4.87
N ILE A 48 8.17 -1.77 4.90
CA ILE A 48 7.95 -2.65 6.05
C ILE A 48 9.23 -3.42 6.40
N LYS A 49 9.91 -3.95 5.37
CA LYS A 49 11.13 -4.75 5.54
C LYS A 49 12.29 -3.90 6.05
N GLU A 50 12.47 -2.68 5.53
CA GLU A 50 13.50 -1.73 5.97
C GLU A 50 13.27 -1.25 7.41
N ASN A 51 12.01 -1.20 7.85
CA ASN A 51 11.62 -0.80 9.21
C ASN A 51 11.42 -1.98 10.17
N ASN A 52 12.22 -3.04 9.99
CA ASN A 52 12.26 -4.21 10.88
C ASN A 52 10.91 -4.94 11.05
N GLY A 53 10.08 -4.94 9.99
CA GLY A 53 8.74 -5.53 9.98
C GLY A 53 7.62 -4.58 10.40
N GLY A 54 7.93 -3.33 10.77
CA GLY A 54 6.93 -2.32 11.10
C GLY A 54 6.68 -1.37 9.93
N PHE A 55 5.42 -1.13 9.55
CA PHE A 55 5.13 0.05 8.72
C PHE A 55 5.18 1.30 9.62
N LEU A 56 5.97 2.30 9.25
CA LEU A 56 6.02 3.57 10.00
C LEU A 56 4.67 4.28 9.96
N GLU A 57 4.37 5.11 10.96
CA GLU A 57 3.15 5.94 10.97
C GLU A 57 2.97 6.76 9.68
N LYS A 58 4.09 7.15 9.06
CA LYS A 58 4.10 7.88 7.79
C LYS A 58 5.13 7.29 6.84
N ASN A 59 4.73 7.18 5.59
CA ASN A 59 5.64 6.90 4.48
C ASN A 59 5.50 7.92 3.36
N THR A 60 6.31 7.77 2.32
CA THR A 60 6.33 8.68 1.17
C THR A 60 5.00 8.66 0.39
N ILE A 61 4.23 7.57 0.51
CA ILE A 61 3.03 7.33 -0.31
C ILE A 61 1.75 7.34 0.51
N ILE A 62 1.76 6.69 1.68
CA ILE A 62 0.60 6.55 2.56
C ILE A 62 0.99 6.86 4.01
N GLU A 63 0.00 7.23 4.81
CA GLU A 63 0.12 7.52 6.23
C GLU A 63 -0.96 6.76 6.98
N ARG A 64 -0.60 6.07 8.06
CA ARG A 64 -1.55 5.36 8.93
C ARG A 64 -2.45 6.39 9.62
N LYS A 65 -3.72 6.01 9.80
CA LYS A 65 -4.66 6.71 10.67
C LYS A 65 -4.62 6.14 12.09
#